data_AF-A0A554KRT8-F1
#
_entry.id   AF-A0A554KRT8-F1
#
_cell.length_a   1.000
_cell.length_b   1.000
_cell.length_c   1.000
_cell.angle_alpha   90.00
_cell.angle_beta   90.00
_cell.angle_gamma   90.00
#
_symmetry.space_group_name_H-M   'P 1'
#
loop_
_entity.id
_entity.type
_entity.pdbx_description
1 polymer ?
#
loop_
_entity_poly.entity_id
_entity_poly.type
_entity_poly.pdbx_seq_one_letter_code
_entity_poly.pdbx_strand_id
1 'polypeptide(L)'
;MTAGTCDVCKNFRAEVHRNRKTGREVCRSCHRKLFQPKHECFACGKKAISSLRTEDGKTVCVTCYNHPGTKKEVFRPTAICSVCGQERTAEAHDANGMPICVTCYPKTLRPKAICSQCQTEAHVVNYSADGKAICQRCYWKTYKRKIHVAICSVCEQEKPIMSLSRMICANCHLQSKKRSQTTPG
;
A
#
# COMPACT_ATOMS: atom_id res chain seq x y z
N MET A 1 -10.08 14.12 -13.40
CA MET A 1 -8.85 13.98 -12.58
C MET A 1 -7.70 14.45 -13.45
N THR A 2 -6.74 15.16 -12.88
CA THR A 2 -5.60 15.73 -13.62
C THR A 2 -4.30 15.31 -12.96
N ALA A 3 -3.21 15.28 -13.71
CA ALA A 3 -1.89 15.13 -13.09
C ALA A 3 -1.53 16.41 -12.33
N GLY A 4 -0.88 16.29 -11.19
CA GLY A 4 -0.57 17.45 -10.37
C GLY A 4 0.06 17.11 -9.02
N THR A 5 0.42 18.16 -8.29
CA THR A 5 1.02 18.04 -6.96
C THR A 5 -0.06 17.92 -5.89
N CYS A 6 0.04 16.90 -5.04
CA CYS A 6 -0.89 16.71 -3.93
C CYS A 6 -0.56 17.66 -2.76
N ASP A 7 -1.53 18.46 -2.32
CA ASP A 7 -1.38 19.44 -1.24
C ASP A 7 -1.05 18.83 0.12
N VAL A 8 -1.37 17.56 0.32
CA VAL A 8 -1.14 16.84 1.58
C VAL A 8 0.26 16.23 1.61
N CYS A 9 0.60 15.40 0.63
CA CYS A 9 1.88 14.68 0.64
C CYS A 9 2.99 15.39 -0.13
N LYS A 10 2.70 16.52 -0.79
CA LYS A 10 3.61 17.34 -1.59
C LYS A 10 4.33 16.59 -2.72
N ASN A 11 3.84 15.40 -3.09
CA ASN A 11 4.36 14.64 -4.21
C ASN A 11 3.52 14.89 -5.46
N PHE A 12 4.18 14.93 -6.61
CA PHE A 12 3.51 14.86 -7.91
C PHE A 12 2.84 13.50 -8.10
N ARG A 13 1.64 13.49 -8.65
CA ARG A 13 0.84 12.29 -8.88
C ARG A 13 0.21 12.36 -10.25
N ALA A 14 0.14 11.22 -10.93
CA ALA A 14 -0.56 11.09 -12.20
C ALA A 14 -2.05 11.47 -12.08
N GLU A 15 -2.62 11.32 -10.89
CA GLU A 15 -4.01 11.68 -10.59
C GLU A 15 -4.13 12.40 -9.24
N VAL A 16 -4.54 13.66 -9.31
CA VAL A 16 -5.09 14.45 -8.21
C VAL A 16 -6.53 14.88 -8.53
N HIS A 17 -7.27 15.20 -7.48
CA HIS A 17 -8.60 15.78 -7.58
C HIS A 17 -8.80 16.82 -6.48
N ARG A 18 -9.64 17.80 -6.78
CA ARG A 18 -10.08 18.78 -5.80
C ARG A 18 -11.02 18.15 -4.78
N ASN A 19 -10.62 18.15 -3.51
CA ASN A 19 -11.50 17.75 -2.42
C ASN A 19 -12.62 18.79 -2.25
N ARG A 20 -13.88 18.37 -2.37
CA ARG A 20 -15.03 19.30 -2.29
C ARG A 20 -15.20 19.99 -0.94
N LYS A 21 -14.73 19.38 0.16
CA LYS A 21 -14.87 19.94 1.51
C LYS A 21 -13.77 20.95 1.83
N THR A 22 -12.55 20.72 1.37
CA THR A 22 -11.38 21.55 1.73
C THR A 22 -10.87 22.42 0.58
N GLY A 23 -11.35 22.19 -0.65
CA GLY A 23 -10.89 22.89 -1.85
C GLY A 23 -9.48 22.51 -2.33
N ARG A 24 -8.77 21.64 -1.60
CA ARG A 24 -7.38 21.24 -1.86
C ARG A 24 -7.25 20.19 -2.97
N GLU A 25 -6.16 20.24 -3.72
CA GLU A 25 -5.78 19.20 -4.69
C GLU A 25 -5.15 18.02 -3.96
N VAL A 26 -5.82 16.87 -3.98
CA VAL A 26 -5.42 15.70 -3.19
C VAL A 26 -5.33 14.46 -4.05
N CYS A 27 -4.28 13.68 -3.83
CA CYS A 27 -4.16 12.38 -4.49
C CYS A 27 -5.08 11.34 -3.84
N ARG A 28 -5.42 10.28 -4.59
CA ARG A 28 -6.30 9.19 -4.14
C ARG A 28 -5.88 8.61 -2.79
N SER A 29 -4.58 8.40 -2.56
CA SER A 29 -4.07 7.84 -1.30
C SER A 29 -4.27 8.77 -0.10
N CYS A 30 -3.97 10.07 -0.25
CA CYS A 30 -4.17 11.06 0.80
C CYS A 30 -5.65 11.28 1.07
N HIS A 31 -6.46 11.34 0.01
CA HIS A 31 -7.91 11.42 0.12
C HIS A 31 -8.49 10.28 0.93
N ARG A 32 -8.16 9.05 0.55
CA ARG A 32 -8.53 7.84 1.27
C ARG A 32 -8.13 7.93 2.74
N LYS A 33 -6.88 8.30 3.04
CA LYS A 33 -6.37 8.29 4.42
C LYS A 33 -6.97 9.36 5.33
N LEU A 34 -7.19 10.57 4.83
CA LEU A 34 -7.50 11.75 5.66
C LEU A 34 -8.96 12.21 5.55
N PHE A 35 -9.58 12.05 4.39
CA PHE A 35 -10.87 12.68 4.10
C PHE A 35 -12.00 11.68 3.89
N GLN A 36 -11.69 10.40 3.66
CA GLN A 36 -12.71 9.38 3.51
C GLN A 36 -13.34 9.03 4.88
N PRO A 37 -14.67 9.04 5.00
CA PRO A 37 -15.36 8.65 6.22
C PRO A 37 -14.99 7.23 6.66
N LYS A 38 -14.85 7.05 7.97
CA LYS A 38 -14.65 5.73 8.58
C LYS A 38 -15.99 5.23 9.13
N HIS A 39 -16.26 3.96 8.89
CA HIS A 39 -17.44 3.25 9.37
C HIS A 39 -17.00 2.09 10.25
N GLU A 40 -17.90 1.63 11.09
CA GLU A 40 -17.69 0.43 11.87
C GLU A 40 -17.74 -0.80 10.94
N CYS A 41 -16.65 -1.57 10.94
CA CYS A 41 -16.58 -2.79 10.14
C CYS A 41 -17.47 -3.88 10.76
N PHE A 42 -18.46 -4.36 10.03
CA PHE A 42 -19.32 -5.46 10.45
C PHE A 42 -18.52 -6.71 10.84
N ALA A 43 -17.49 -7.03 10.05
CA ALA A 43 -16.68 -8.22 10.30
C ALA A 43 -15.76 -8.08 11.52
N CYS A 44 -15.25 -6.90 11.91
CA CYS A 44 -14.24 -6.79 12.98
C CYS A 44 -14.46 -5.70 14.03
N GLY A 45 -15.55 -4.94 13.96
CA GLY A 45 -15.90 -3.84 14.88
C GLY A 45 -15.00 -2.61 14.80
N LYS A 46 -13.92 -2.62 14.02
CA LYS A 46 -12.99 -1.50 13.95
C LYS A 46 -13.54 -0.38 13.06
N LYS A 47 -13.38 0.88 13.51
CA LYS A 47 -13.63 2.07 12.68
C LYS A 47 -12.58 2.19 11.58
N ALA A 48 -12.97 1.88 10.35
CA ALA A 48 -12.09 1.86 9.19
C ALA A 48 -12.81 2.35 7.93
N ILE A 49 -12.05 2.58 6.86
CA ILE A 49 -12.61 2.91 5.56
C ILE A 49 -13.32 1.67 5.00
N SER A 50 -14.55 1.85 4.54
CA SER A 50 -15.32 0.80 3.88
C SER A 50 -14.70 0.41 2.54
N SER A 51 -14.52 -0.88 2.32
CA SER A 51 -14.07 -1.48 1.06
C SER A 51 -15.21 -2.17 0.30
N LEU A 52 -16.20 -2.66 1.05
CA LEU A 52 -17.40 -3.30 0.52
C LEU A 52 -18.58 -2.87 1.39
N ARG A 53 -19.73 -2.66 0.75
CA ARG A 53 -21.01 -2.56 1.43
C ARG A 53 -21.85 -3.76 1.01
N THR A 54 -22.34 -4.53 1.99
CA THR A 54 -23.22 -5.66 1.72
C THR A 54 -24.59 -5.14 1.25
N GLU A 55 -25.42 -6.03 0.73
CA GLU A 55 -26.81 -5.70 0.34
C GLU A 55 -27.61 -5.14 1.52
N ASP A 56 -27.44 -5.70 2.72
CA ASP A 56 -28.00 -5.17 3.99
C ASP A 56 -27.43 -3.81 4.45
N GLY A 57 -26.57 -3.16 3.66
CA GLY A 57 -25.97 -1.87 3.98
C GLY A 57 -24.79 -1.91 4.99
N LYS A 58 -24.42 -3.09 5.50
CA LYS A 58 -23.28 -3.28 6.42
C LYS A 58 -21.96 -3.00 5.70
N THR A 59 -20.98 -2.42 6.41
CA THR A 59 -19.68 -2.07 5.81
C THR A 59 -18.58 -3.02 6.23
N VAL A 60 -17.70 -3.39 5.29
CA VAL A 60 -16.54 -4.27 5.54
C VAL A 60 -15.27 -3.50 5.24
N CYS A 61 -14.31 -3.52 6.16
CA CYS A 61 -13.03 -2.84 5.98
C CYS A 61 -12.14 -3.59 4.98
N VAL A 62 -11.16 -2.88 4.38
CA VAL A 62 -10.25 -3.45 3.39
C VAL A 62 -9.48 -4.69 3.89
N THR A 63 -9.18 -4.74 5.19
CA THR A 63 -8.47 -5.88 5.78
C THR A 63 -9.36 -7.11 5.82
N CYS A 64 -10.59 -7.01 6.33
CA CYS A 64 -11.54 -8.11 6.36
C CYS A 64 -12.01 -8.51 4.96
N TYR A 65 -12.07 -7.57 4.02
CA TYR A 65 -12.33 -7.85 2.62
C TYR A 65 -11.21 -8.71 2.01
N ASN A 66 -9.94 -8.31 2.14
CA ASN A 66 -8.81 -9.04 1.53
C ASN A 66 -8.38 -10.30 2.29
N HIS A 67 -8.59 -10.31 3.60
CA HIS A 67 -8.21 -11.40 4.49
C HIS A 67 -9.40 -11.69 5.38
N PRO A 68 -10.37 -12.48 4.90
CA PRO A 68 -11.52 -12.89 5.70
C PRO A 68 -11.16 -13.80 6.90
N GLY A 69 -9.86 -13.97 7.22
CA GLY A 69 -9.33 -14.87 8.24
C GLY A 69 -10.18 -15.00 9.51
N THR A 70 -10.25 -16.25 10.00
CA THR A 70 -11.00 -16.79 11.16
C THR A 70 -12.51 -16.50 11.24
N LYS A 71 -13.08 -15.65 10.39
CA LYS A 71 -14.52 -15.36 10.36
C LYS A 71 -15.14 -16.02 9.15
N LYS A 72 -16.28 -16.70 9.36
CA LYS A 72 -16.97 -17.58 8.41
C LYS A 72 -17.33 -16.95 7.05
N GLU A 73 -17.24 -15.63 6.90
CA GLU A 73 -17.70 -14.91 5.71
C GLU A 73 -16.54 -14.52 4.79
N VAL A 74 -16.53 -15.12 3.60
CA VAL A 74 -15.62 -14.74 2.50
C VAL A 74 -16.27 -13.57 1.75
N PHE A 75 -15.71 -12.37 1.90
CA PHE A 75 -16.23 -11.17 1.23
C PHE A 75 -15.61 -10.88 -0.13
N ARG A 76 -14.43 -11.43 -0.42
CA ARG A 76 -13.73 -11.22 -1.68
C ARG A 76 -13.90 -12.45 -2.57
N PRO A 77 -14.64 -12.36 -3.69
CA PRO A 77 -14.92 -13.50 -4.54
C PRO A 77 -13.65 -14.14 -5.14
N THR A 78 -13.70 -15.46 -5.30
CA THR A 78 -12.74 -16.23 -6.10
C THR A 78 -13.31 -16.50 -7.50
N ALA A 79 -12.43 -16.72 -8.45
CA ALA A 79 -12.78 -17.12 -9.81
C ALA A 79 -11.67 -17.99 -10.41
N ILE A 80 -12.00 -18.76 -11.44
CA ILE A 80 -11.02 -19.57 -12.19
C ILE A 80 -10.16 -18.64 -13.03
N CYS A 81 -8.87 -18.55 -12.72
CA CYS A 81 -7.94 -17.70 -13.45
C CYS A 81 -7.79 -18.13 -14.91
N SER A 82 -8.00 -17.23 -15.88
CA SER A 82 -7.83 -17.52 -17.32
C SER A 82 -6.40 -17.86 -17.72
N VAL A 83 -5.40 -17.46 -16.91
CA VAL A 83 -3.98 -17.67 -17.21
C VAL A 83 -3.44 -18.98 -16.65
N CYS A 84 -3.88 -19.39 -15.45
CA CYS A 84 -3.32 -20.57 -14.77
C CYS A 84 -4.35 -21.65 -14.41
N GLY A 85 -5.63 -21.43 -14.71
CA GLY A 85 -6.72 -22.38 -14.44
C GLY A 85 -7.05 -22.62 -12.96
N GLN A 86 -6.39 -21.93 -12.03
CA GLN A 86 -6.59 -22.13 -10.60
C GLN A 86 -7.68 -21.22 -10.06
N GLU A 87 -8.53 -21.74 -9.17
CA GLU A 87 -9.48 -20.92 -8.42
C GLU A 87 -8.74 -20.07 -7.40
N ARG A 88 -8.75 -18.75 -7.63
CA ARG A 88 -8.10 -17.77 -6.77
C ARG A 88 -8.86 -16.47 -6.81
N THR A 89 -8.51 -15.60 -5.88
CA THR A 89 -9.00 -14.23 -5.90
C THR A 89 -8.61 -13.50 -7.19
N ALA A 90 -9.61 -12.94 -7.87
CA ALA A 90 -9.42 -12.10 -9.04
C ALA A 90 -8.79 -10.74 -8.64
N GLU A 91 -7.79 -10.33 -9.41
CA GLU A 91 -7.09 -9.04 -9.25
C GLU A 91 -7.40 -8.10 -10.41
N ALA A 92 -7.58 -8.64 -11.61
CA ALA A 92 -7.95 -7.90 -12.81
C ALA A 92 -8.77 -8.80 -13.75
N HIS A 93 -9.25 -8.21 -14.84
CA HIS A 93 -9.83 -8.95 -15.97
C HIS A 93 -9.02 -8.63 -17.23
N ASP A 94 -8.92 -9.59 -18.14
CA ASP A 94 -8.32 -9.34 -19.47
C ASP A 94 -9.28 -8.57 -20.40
N ALA A 95 -8.85 -8.36 -21.64
CA ALA A 95 -9.61 -7.62 -22.65
C ALA A 95 -10.98 -8.27 -22.97
N ASN A 96 -11.14 -9.56 -22.71
CA ASN A 96 -12.39 -10.30 -22.90
C ASN A 96 -13.22 -10.38 -21.61
N GLY A 97 -12.81 -9.70 -20.55
CA GLY A 97 -13.49 -9.73 -19.26
C GLY A 97 -13.18 -10.98 -18.43
N MET A 98 -12.21 -11.81 -18.81
CA MET A 98 -11.91 -13.04 -18.07
C MET A 98 -11.00 -12.75 -16.87
N PRO A 99 -11.24 -13.39 -15.71
CA PRO A 99 -10.55 -13.06 -14.47
C PRO A 99 -9.10 -13.53 -14.47
N ILE A 100 -8.21 -12.64 -14.03
CA ILE A 100 -6.80 -12.93 -13.79
C ILE A 100 -6.52 -12.86 -12.30
N CYS A 101 -5.96 -13.92 -11.74
CA CYS A 101 -5.64 -13.98 -10.32
C CYS A 101 -4.47 -13.09 -9.91
N VAL A 102 -4.39 -12.78 -8.61
CA VAL A 102 -3.34 -11.96 -7.98
C VAL A 102 -1.91 -12.40 -8.29
N THR A 103 -1.66 -13.69 -8.52
CA THR A 103 -0.33 -14.20 -8.86
C THR A 103 0.03 -14.07 -10.34
N CYS A 104 -0.97 -14.10 -11.23
CA CYS A 104 -0.76 -13.98 -12.67
C CYS A 104 -0.77 -12.52 -13.13
N TYR A 105 -1.56 -11.65 -12.49
CA TYR A 105 -1.67 -10.25 -12.87
C TYR A 105 -0.33 -9.51 -13.03
N PRO A 106 0.65 -9.63 -12.09
CA PRO A 106 1.96 -9.00 -12.25
C PRO A 106 2.73 -9.47 -13.49
N LYS A 107 2.50 -10.70 -13.96
CA LYS A 107 3.20 -11.31 -15.08
C LYS A 107 2.59 -10.95 -16.44
N THR A 108 1.28 -10.68 -16.46
CA THR A 108 0.52 -10.53 -17.70
C THR A 108 0.12 -9.08 -17.99
N LEU A 109 -0.63 -8.45 -17.08
CA LEU A 109 -1.29 -7.17 -17.34
C LEU A 109 -0.69 -5.98 -16.60
N ARG A 110 0.13 -6.22 -15.57
CA ARG A 110 0.65 -5.11 -14.76
C ARG A 110 1.60 -4.25 -15.60
N PRO A 111 1.33 -2.94 -15.76
CA PRO A 111 2.12 -2.07 -16.61
C PRO A 111 3.61 -2.08 -16.26
N LYS A 112 4.45 -2.13 -17.29
CA LYS A 112 5.89 -1.91 -17.22
C LYS A 112 6.22 -0.64 -18.00
N ALA A 113 7.27 0.05 -17.56
CA ALA A 113 7.85 1.15 -18.30
C ALA A 113 9.35 1.23 -18.00
N ILE A 114 10.08 1.98 -18.83
CA ILE A 114 11.50 2.26 -18.59
C ILE A 114 11.60 3.18 -17.37
N CYS A 115 12.31 2.72 -16.34
CA CYS A 115 12.55 3.51 -15.15
C CYS A 115 13.49 4.67 -15.47
N SER A 116 13.04 5.91 -15.23
CA SER A 116 13.83 7.12 -15.46
C SER A 116 15.14 7.21 -14.65
N GLN A 117 15.28 6.42 -13.59
CA GLN A 117 16.42 6.47 -12.67
C GLN A 117 17.47 5.39 -12.96
N CYS A 118 17.06 4.21 -13.42
CA CYS A 118 18.01 3.10 -13.70
C CYS A 118 17.93 2.57 -15.13
N GLN A 119 17.10 3.18 -15.98
CA GLN A 119 16.91 2.83 -17.39
C GLN A 119 16.54 1.36 -17.64
N THR A 120 16.00 0.68 -16.63
CA THR A 120 15.55 -0.72 -16.73
C THR A 120 14.04 -0.74 -16.89
N GLU A 121 13.54 -1.59 -17.79
CA GLU A 121 12.11 -1.90 -17.85
C GLU A 121 11.68 -2.61 -16.57
N ALA A 122 10.71 -2.03 -15.87
CA ALA A 122 10.21 -2.58 -14.61
C ALA A 122 8.78 -2.10 -14.34
N HIS A 123 8.12 -2.71 -13.36
CA HIS A 123 6.83 -2.21 -12.89
C HIS A 123 6.96 -0.81 -12.30
N VAL A 124 6.08 0.07 -12.76
CA VAL A 124 5.99 1.45 -12.27
C VAL A 124 5.32 1.45 -10.91
N VAL A 125 5.95 2.09 -9.92
CA VAL A 125 5.34 2.28 -8.58
C VAL A 125 5.12 3.74 -8.23
N ASN A 126 5.78 4.66 -8.94
CA ASN A 126 5.59 6.08 -8.79
C ASN A 126 6.05 6.81 -10.05
N TYR A 127 5.75 8.12 -10.13
CA TYR A 127 6.22 9.02 -11.17
C TYR A 127 7.04 10.16 -10.55
N SER A 128 8.02 10.68 -11.29
CA SER A 128 8.73 11.91 -10.92
C SER A 128 7.84 13.16 -11.10
N ALA A 129 8.33 14.33 -10.69
CA ALA A 129 7.64 15.60 -10.93
C ALA A 129 7.38 15.84 -12.43
N ASP A 130 8.32 15.46 -13.30
CA ASP A 130 8.19 15.57 -14.75
C ASP A 130 7.39 14.40 -15.38
N GLY A 131 6.64 13.64 -14.58
CA GLY A 131 5.80 12.55 -15.07
C GLY A 131 6.54 11.29 -15.51
N LYS A 132 7.85 11.15 -15.24
CA LYS A 132 8.63 9.99 -15.68
C LYS A 132 8.49 8.80 -14.73
N ALA A 133 8.39 7.59 -15.28
CA ALA A 133 8.18 6.38 -14.49
C ALA A 133 9.36 6.07 -13.55
N ILE A 134 9.05 5.59 -12.35
CA ILE A 134 10.02 5.18 -11.32
C ILE A 134 9.68 3.75 -10.85
N CYS A 135 10.65 2.84 -10.95
CA CYS A 135 10.51 1.46 -10.48
C CYS A 135 10.60 1.36 -8.95
N GLN A 136 10.15 0.23 -8.40
CA GLN A 136 10.15 -0.01 -6.95
C GLN A 136 11.51 0.17 -6.29
N ARG A 137 12.57 -0.35 -6.92
CA ARG A 137 13.95 -0.27 -6.42
C ARG A 137 14.41 1.18 -6.28
N CYS A 138 14.25 1.97 -7.35
CA CYS A 138 14.65 3.38 -7.34
C CYS A 138 13.74 4.22 -6.46
N TYR A 139 12.43 3.93 -6.42
CA TYR A 139 11.50 4.59 -5.51
C TYR A 139 11.91 4.40 -4.05
N TRP A 140 12.28 3.18 -3.64
CA TRP A 140 12.76 2.92 -2.28
C TRP A 140 14.09 3.60 -2.00
N LYS A 141 15.04 3.57 -2.95
CA LYS A 141 16.33 4.26 -2.81
C LYS A 141 16.18 5.77 -2.61
N THR A 142 15.21 6.38 -3.31
CA THR A 142 15.10 7.85 -3.41
C THR A 142 14.09 8.45 -2.42
N TYR A 143 12.93 7.81 -2.22
CA TYR A 143 11.80 8.40 -1.48
C TYR A 143 11.51 7.73 -0.14
N LYS A 144 11.78 6.42 -0.01
CA LYS A 144 11.51 5.67 1.24
C LYS A 144 12.74 5.58 2.14
N ARG A 145 13.94 5.84 1.61
CA ARG A 145 15.18 6.07 2.36
C ARG A 145 15.41 7.53 2.72
N LYS A 146 14.37 8.30 3.04
CA LYS A 146 14.49 9.22 4.19
C LYS A 146 14.52 8.36 5.45
N ILE A 147 15.58 7.55 5.53
CA ILE A 147 16.08 7.03 6.77
C ILE A 147 16.37 8.29 7.57
N HIS A 148 15.57 8.52 8.61
CA HIS A 148 15.92 9.57 9.54
C HIS A 148 17.22 9.14 10.19
N VAL A 149 18.27 9.90 9.90
CA VAL A 149 19.50 9.79 10.65
C VAL A 149 19.27 10.58 11.91
N ALA A 150 19.32 9.89 13.05
CA ALA A 150 19.30 10.51 14.35
C ALA A 150 20.04 9.60 15.34
N ILE A 151 20.22 10.09 16.55
CA ILE A 151 20.88 9.37 17.62
C ILE A 151 19.99 8.20 18.06
N CYS A 152 20.54 6.98 17.98
CA CYS A 152 19.85 5.78 18.44
C CYS A 152 19.69 5.81 19.97
N SER A 153 18.48 5.63 20.49
CA SER A 153 18.21 5.65 21.94
C SER A 153 18.80 4.46 22.73
N VAL A 154 19.48 3.53 22.06
CA VAL A 154 20.05 2.32 22.68
C VAL A 154 21.57 2.28 22.58
N CYS A 155 22.12 2.67 21.42
CA CYS A 155 23.57 2.64 21.21
C CYS A 155 24.18 4.03 21.08
N GLU A 156 23.37 5.09 21.14
CA GLU A 156 23.77 6.50 21.13
C GLU A 156 24.57 6.95 19.90
N GLN A 157 24.65 6.10 18.88
CA GLN A 157 25.29 6.43 17.62
C GLN A 157 24.30 7.11 16.68
N GLU A 158 24.77 8.12 15.95
CA GLU A 158 24.04 8.73 14.84
C GLU A 158 23.89 7.69 13.72
N LYS A 159 22.67 7.17 13.56
CA LYS A 159 22.41 6.05 12.66
C LYS A 159 21.05 6.17 11.99
N PRO A 160 20.87 5.43 10.89
CA PRO A 160 19.55 5.08 10.38
C PRO A 160 18.58 4.54 11.44
N ILE A 161 17.54 5.31 11.82
CA ILE A 161 16.49 4.81 12.70
C ILE A 161 15.33 4.17 11.94
N MET A 162 14.92 2.98 12.42
CA MET A 162 13.83 2.18 11.85
C MET A 162 12.45 2.70 12.29
N SER A 163 12.40 3.43 13.40
CA SER A 163 11.20 4.04 13.95
C SER A 163 11.53 5.42 14.51
N LEU A 164 10.82 6.43 14.03
CA LEU A 164 10.89 7.80 14.56
C LEU A 164 10.29 7.92 15.97
N SER A 165 9.37 7.03 16.36
CA SER A 165 8.75 7.10 17.70
C SER A 165 9.60 6.44 18.78
N ARG A 166 10.45 5.49 18.40
CA ARG A 166 11.33 4.76 19.33
C ARG A 166 12.80 5.15 19.20
N MET A 167 13.15 5.97 18.21
CA MET A 167 14.51 6.37 17.88
C MET A 167 15.51 5.20 17.92
N ILE A 168 15.12 4.03 17.41
CA ILE A 168 15.94 2.81 17.50
C ILE A 168 16.48 2.41 16.13
N CYS A 169 17.78 2.13 16.06
CA CYS A 169 18.40 1.62 14.84
C CYS A 169 18.03 0.15 14.57
N ALA A 170 18.22 -0.31 13.33
CA ALA A 170 17.88 -1.68 12.92
C ALA A 170 18.58 -2.75 13.77
N ASN A 171 19.87 -2.58 14.08
CA ASN A 171 20.64 -3.55 14.84
C ASN A 171 20.14 -3.68 16.29
N CYS A 172 19.94 -2.57 16.99
CA CYS A 172 19.42 -2.58 18.35
C CYS A 172 17.99 -3.15 18.41
N HIS A 173 17.16 -2.86 17.41
CA HIS A 173 15.81 -3.45 17.32
C HIS A 173 15.82 -4.96 17.06
N LEU A 174 16.78 -5.47 16.28
CA LEU A 174 16.96 -6.91 16.08
C LEU A 174 17.46 -7.60 17.37
N GLN A 175 18.36 -6.96 18.11
CA GLN A 175 18.86 -7.47 19.39
C GLN A 175 17.76 -7.51 20.46
N SER A 176 16.90 -6.48 20.54
CA SER A 176 15.79 -6.46 21.50
C SER A 176 14.79 -7.58 21.22
N LYS A 177 14.53 -7.90 19.95
CA LYS A 177 13.66 -9.02 19.55
C LYS A 177 14.24 -10.39 19.92
N LYS A 178 15.56 -10.57 19.82
CA LYS A 178 16.24 -11.81 20.22
C LYS A 178 16.19 -12.04 21.73
N ARG A 179 16.31 -10.98 22.54
CA ARG A 179 16.18 -11.05 24.01
C ARG A 179 14.77 -11.40 24.48
N SER A 180 13.72 -10.96 23.78
CA SER A 180 12.33 -11.31 24.10
C SER A 180 11.93 -12.75 23.72
N GLN A 181 12.80 -13.51 23.06
CA GLN A 181 12.56 -14.91 22.67
C GLN A 181 13.41 -15.90 23.48
N THR A 182 14.18 -15.41 24.45
CA THR A 182 15.06 -16.21 25.32
C THR A 182 14.70 -15.96 26.79
N THR A 183 13.46 -16.23 27.16
CA THR A 183 13.10 -16.61 28.53
C THR A 183 13.00 -18.13 28.55
N PRO A 184 13.90 -18.86 29.23
CA PRO A 184 13.62 -20.23 29.63
C PRO A 184 12.49 -20.20 30.65
N GLY A 185 11.51 -21.08 30.48
CA GLY A 185 10.54 -21.41 31.52
C GLY A 185 11.18 -22.19 32.65
#